data_AF-A0A1E7IUC8-F1
#
_entry.id   AF-A0A1E7IUC8-F1
#
_cell.length_a   1.000
_cell.length_b   1.000
_cell.length_c   1.000
_cell.angle_alpha   90.00
_cell.angle_beta   90.00
_cell.angle_gamma   90.00
#
_symmetry.space_group_name_H-M   'P 1'
#
loop_
_entity.id
_entity.type
_entity.pdbx_description
1 polymer ?
#
loop_
_entity_poly.entity_id
_entity_poly.type
_entity_poly.pdbx_seq_one_letter_code
_entity_poly.pdbx_strand_id
1 'polypeptide(L)'
;MPVWLTPADQQLFVQGMDEFAVKGELPDDFAVLQQRYPDSPWAAKAQAIQALLETIQKQQKIIKGLKGSQTASSKQNQILLQQIETLETDLETLEVERTKLRQLLIDLEQRGR
;
A
#
# COMPACT_ATOMS: atom_id res chain seq x y z
N MET A 1 -16.85 38.57 -12.68
CA MET A 1 -16.06 39.81 -12.48
C MET A 1 -15.20 40.02 -13.73
N PRO A 2 -15.07 41.24 -14.27
CA PRO A 2 -14.23 41.47 -15.45
C PRO A 2 -12.76 41.20 -15.12
N VAL A 3 -12.06 40.49 -16.01
CA VAL A 3 -10.64 40.05 -15.88
C VAL A 3 -9.65 41.22 -15.73
N TRP A 4 -10.07 42.45 -16.06
CA TRP A 4 -9.23 43.65 -16.09
C TRP A 4 -8.88 44.24 -14.72
N LEU A 5 -9.44 43.72 -13.62
CA LEU A 5 -9.21 44.19 -12.25
C LEU A 5 -8.43 43.20 -11.37
N THR A 6 -8.11 42.00 -11.86
CA THR A 6 -7.33 41.02 -11.09
C THR A 6 -5.83 41.22 -11.33
N PRO A 7 -5.02 41.34 -10.27
CA PRO A 7 -3.57 41.33 -10.36
C PRO A 7 -3.03 40.10 -11.12
N ALA A 8 -1.96 40.29 -11.89
CA ALA A 8 -1.42 39.25 -12.78
C ALA A 8 -0.92 38.00 -12.03
N ASP A 9 -0.42 38.17 -10.81
CA ASP A 9 -0.05 37.09 -9.89
C ASP A 9 -1.26 36.24 -9.48
N GLN A 10 -2.40 36.88 -9.21
CA GLN A 10 -3.65 36.18 -8.95
C GLN A 10 -4.18 35.43 -10.18
N GLN A 11 -4.03 36.00 -11.37
CA GLN A 11 -4.45 35.35 -12.62
C GLN A 11 -3.62 34.08 -12.89
N LEU A 12 -2.29 34.17 -12.75
CA LEU A 12 -1.39 33.01 -12.89
C LEU A 12 -1.72 31.92 -11.87
N PHE A 13 -2.04 32.30 -10.63
CA PHE A 13 -2.47 31.33 -9.63
C PHE A 13 -3.77 30.60 -10.02
N VAL A 14 -4.78 31.34 -10.51
CA VAL A 14 -6.06 30.73 -10.93
C VAL A 14 -5.85 29.83 -12.15
N GLN A 15 -5.08 30.28 -13.14
CA GLN A 15 -4.76 29.48 -14.32
C GLN A 15 -4.04 28.18 -13.93
N GLY A 16 -3.06 28.25 -13.03
CA GLY A 16 -2.41 27.06 -12.51
C GLY A 16 -3.36 26.12 -11.77
N MET A 17 -4.30 26.64 -10.99
CA MET A 17 -5.32 25.81 -10.33
C MET A 17 -6.28 25.14 -11.33
N ASP A 18 -6.68 25.84 -12.39
CA ASP A 18 -7.52 25.29 -13.45
C ASP A 18 -6.77 24.21 -14.24
N GLU A 19 -5.50 24.44 -14.56
CA GLU A 19 -4.64 23.45 -15.20
C GLU A 19 -4.44 22.23 -14.31
N PHE A 20 -4.21 22.43 -13.01
CA PHE A 20 -4.12 21.35 -12.03
C PHE A 20 -5.42 20.53 -11.97
N ALA A 21 -6.58 21.19 -12.00
CA ALA A 21 -7.86 20.49 -11.97
C ALA A 21 -8.09 19.60 -13.21
N VAL A 22 -7.54 19.99 -14.37
CA VAL A 22 -7.68 19.25 -15.62
C VAL A 22 -6.61 18.16 -15.78
N LYS A 23 -5.35 18.47 -15.49
CA LYS A 23 -4.20 17.59 -15.76
C LYS A 23 -3.75 16.79 -14.53
N GLY A 24 -4.02 17.28 -13.33
CA GLY A 24 -3.58 16.66 -12.07
C GLY A 24 -2.07 16.75 -11.81
N GLU A 25 -1.34 17.51 -12.63
CA GLU A 25 0.11 17.68 -12.56
C GLU A 25 0.48 19.07 -12.06
N LEU A 26 1.74 19.24 -11.64
CA LEU A 26 2.20 20.52 -11.14
C LEU A 26 2.15 21.57 -12.27
N PRO A 27 1.41 22.68 -12.12
CA PRO A 27 1.25 23.65 -13.21
C PRO A 27 2.50 24.47 -13.48
N ASP A 28 2.82 24.72 -14.75
CA ASP A 28 3.93 25.60 -15.14
C ASP A 28 3.69 27.05 -14.65
N ASP A 29 2.43 27.47 -14.58
CA ASP A 29 2.02 28.79 -14.10
C ASP A 29 2.44 29.03 -12.64
N PHE A 30 2.55 27.99 -11.81
CA PHE A 30 3.05 28.12 -10.44
C PHE A 30 4.55 28.43 -10.41
N ALA A 31 5.34 27.87 -11.33
CA ALA A 31 6.76 28.20 -11.45
C ALA A 31 6.94 29.64 -11.95
N VAL A 32 6.12 30.07 -12.93
CA VAL A 32 6.13 31.46 -13.43
C VAL A 32 5.74 32.44 -12.32
N LEU A 33 4.73 32.10 -11.51
CA LEU A 33 4.27 32.89 -10.37
C LEU A 33 5.37 33.08 -9.32
N GLN A 34 6.09 32.01 -8.97
CA GLN A 34 7.20 32.06 -8.01
C GLN A 34 8.40 32.87 -8.53
N GLN A 35 8.70 32.79 -9.82
CA GLN A 35 9.81 33.54 -10.41
C GLN A 35 9.51 35.03 -10.58
N ARG A 36 8.31 35.38 -11.06
CA ARG A 36 7.96 36.76 -11.41
C ARG A 36 7.38 37.57 -10.25
N TYR A 37 6.75 36.90 -9.29
CA TYR A 37 6.08 37.54 -8.16
C TYR A 37 6.45 36.84 -6.82
N PRO A 38 7.74 36.77 -6.46
CA PRO A 38 8.19 36.01 -5.28
C PRO A 38 7.57 36.50 -3.96
N ASP A 39 7.32 37.80 -3.84
CA ASP A 39 6.72 38.41 -2.64
C ASP A 39 5.19 38.35 -2.62
N SER A 40 4.56 37.77 -3.66
CA SER A 40 3.10 37.66 -3.73
C SER A 40 2.57 36.62 -2.74
N PRO A 41 1.46 36.91 -2.03
CA PRO A 41 0.78 35.90 -1.23
C PRO A 41 0.31 34.70 -2.06
N TRP A 42 0.12 34.88 -3.37
CA TRP A 42 -0.27 33.79 -4.28
C TRP A 42 0.91 32.87 -4.60
N ALA A 43 2.13 33.39 -4.70
CA ALA A 43 3.34 32.58 -4.85
C ALA A 43 3.56 31.69 -3.62
N ALA A 44 3.40 32.22 -2.40
CA ALA A 44 3.48 31.45 -1.17
C ALA A 44 2.41 30.34 -1.10
N LYS A 45 1.18 30.62 -1.56
CA LYS A 45 0.12 29.60 -1.66
C LYS A 45 0.44 28.51 -2.67
N ALA A 46 0.93 28.88 -3.86
CA ALA A 46 1.35 27.92 -4.88
C ALA A 46 2.46 26.98 -4.35
N GLN A 47 3.43 27.53 -3.62
CA GLN A 47 4.48 26.73 -2.98
C GLN A 47 3.93 25.76 -1.93
N ALA A 48 2.98 26.21 -1.11
CA ALA A 48 2.33 25.34 -0.12
C ALA A 48 1.55 24.19 -0.80
N ILE A 49 0.85 24.48 -1.90
CA ILE A 49 0.14 23.46 -2.70
C ILE A 49 1.13 22.46 -3.30
N GLN A 50 2.24 22.93 -3.86
CA GLN A 50 3.30 22.07 -4.38
C GLN A 50 3.86 21.12 -3.31
N ALA A 51 4.15 21.63 -2.11
CA ALA A 51 4.63 20.80 -1.00
C ALA A 51 3.59 19.74 -0.56
N LEU A 52 2.30 20.10 -0.57
CA LEU A 52 1.21 19.16 -0.29
C LEU A 52 1.14 18.07 -1.36
N LEU A 53 1.27 18.42 -2.64
CA LEU A 53 1.24 17.44 -3.75
C LEU A 53 2.40 16.46 -3.66
N GLU A 54 3.61 16.93 -3.40
CA GLU A 54 4.77 16.05 -3.19
C GLU A 54 4.55 15.10 -2.00
N THR A 55 3.93 15.60 -0.93
CA THR A 55 3.60 14.79 0.24
C THR A 55 2.57 13.72 -0.09
N ILE A 56 1.51 14.08 -0.84
CA ILE A 56 0.49 13.14 -1.30
C ILE A 56 1.12 12.05 -2.19
N GLN A 57 1.99 12.42 -3.13
CA GLN A 57 2.68 11.45 -3.98
C GLN A 57 3.56 10.49 -3.18
N LYS A 58 4.31 11.00 -2.18
CA LYS A 58 5.09 10.16 -1.26
C LYS A 58 4.19 9.21 -0.47
N GLN A 59 3.07 9.70 0.06
CA GLN A 59 2.11 8.88 0.79
C GLN A 59 1.47 7.81 -0.10
N GLN A 60 1.09 8.13 -1.33
CA GLN A 60 0.55 7.16 -2.29
C GLN A 60 1.56 6.04 -2.60
N LYS A 61 2.84 6.39 -2.76
CA LYS A 61 3.92 5.41 -2.96
C LYS A 61 4.05 4.47 -1.76
N ILE A 62 4.01 5.02 -0.54
CA ILE A 62 4.07 4.23 0.70
C ILE A 62 2.84 3.31 0.81
N ILE A 63 1.63 3.83 0.58
CA ILE A 63 0.38 3.05 0.62
C ILE A 63 0.43 1.90 -0.39
N LYS A 64 0.91 2.14 -1.61
CA LYS A 64 1.09 1.10 -2.63
C LYS A 64 2.06 0.01 -2.15
N GLY A 65 3.18 0.41 -1.53
CA GLY A 65 4.13 -0.51 -0.92
C GLY A 65 3.52 -1.36 0.19
N LEU A 66 2.83 -0.72 1.14
CA LEU A 66 2.15 -1.40 2.25
C LEU A 66 1.08 -2.38 1.77
N LYS A 67 0.28 -2.02 0.75
CA LYS A 67 -0.68 -2.94 0.13
C LYS A 67 0.02 -4.17 -0.46
N GLY A 68 1.15 -3.97 -1.16
CA GLY A 68 1.97 -5.07 -1.67
C GLY A 68 2.45 -6.02 -0.56
N SER A 69 2.99 -5.46 0.53
CA SER A 69 3.43 -6.24 1.69
C SER A 69 2.28 -6.98 2.37
N GLN A 70 1.12 -6.35 2.52
CA GLN A 70 -0.07 -6.99 3.09
C GLN A 70 -0.53 -8.19 2.25
N THR A 71 -0.57 -8.04 0.91
CA THR A 71 -0.92 -9.16 0.03
C THR A 71 0.10 -10.30 0.12
N ALA A 72 1.40 -9.99 0.16
CA ALA A 72 2.43 -11.01 0.32
C ALA A 72 2.30 -11.76 1.65
N SER A 73 2.13 -11.01 2.76
CA SER A 73 1.93 -11.60 4.10
C SER A 73 0.68 -12.46 4.18
N SER A 74 -0.42 -12.05 3.55
CA SER A 74 -1.66 -12.82 3.50
C SER A 74 -1.49 -14.15 2.76
N LYS A 75 -0.81 -14.13 1.60
CA LYS A 75 -0.47 -15.36 0.85
C LYS A 75 0.40 -16.30 1.67
N GLN A 76 1.42 -15.77 2.35
CA GLN A 76 2.30 -16.59 3.19
C GLN A 76 1.54 -17.20 4.36
N ASN A 77 0.64 -16.44 4.99
CA ASN A 77 -0.20 -16.96 6.07
C ASN A 77 -1.11 -18.11 5.59
N GLN A 78 -1.71 -17.96 4.41
CA GLN A 78 -2.53 -19.03 3.82
C GLN A 78 -1.72 -20.30 3.55
N ILE A 79 -0.49 -20.17 3.04
CA ILE A 79 0.42 -21.31 2.83
C ILE A 79 0.74 -22.00 4.17
N LEU A 80 1.05 -21.21 5.21
CA LEU A 80 1.36 -21.77 6.53
C LEU A 80 0.16 -22.51 7.14
N LEU A 81 -1.07 -21.98 6.99
CA LEU A 81 -2.28 -22.66 7.45
C LEU A 81 -2.48 -24.01 6.74
N GLN A 82 -2.27 -24.06 5.42
CA GLN A 82 -2.36 -25.32 4.66
C GLN A 82 -1.28 -26.33 5.10
N GLN A 83 -0.07 -25.85 5.41
CA GLN A 83 1.00 -26.71 5.93
C GLN A 83 0.65 -27.27 7.32
N ILE A 84 0.05 -26.46 8.19
CA ILE A 84 -0.42 -26.90 9.51
C ILE A 84 -1.46 -28.01 9.35
N GLU A 85 -2.48 -27.79 8.52
CA GLU A 85 -3.55 -28.78 8.27
C GLU A 85 -2.99 -30.11 7.72
N THR A 86 -2.00 -30.03 6.82
CA THR A 86 -1.31 -31.22 6.28
C THR A 86 -0.57 -31.97 7.38
N LEU A 87 0.19 -31.25 8.22
CA LEU A 87 0.97 -31.86 9.31
C LEU A 87 0.06 -32.46 10.40
N GLU A 88 -1.09 -31.84 10.68
CA GLU A 88 -2.09 -32.38 11.61
C GLU A 88 -2.65 -33.72 11.10
N THR A 89 -2.95 -33.79 9.79
CA THR A 89 -3.43 -35.03 9.14
C THR A 89 -2.37 -36.13 9.17
N ASP A 90 -1.12 -35.78 8.89
CA ASP A 90 0.01 -36.72 8.94
C ASP A 90 0.23 -37.26 10.37
N LEU A 91 0.13 -36.39 11.38
CA LEU A 91 0.23 -36.79 12.79
C LEU A 91 -0.87 -37.77 13.19
N GLU A 92 -2.12 -37.50 12.83
CA GLU A 92 -3.24 -38.40 13.12
C GLU A 92 -3.02 -39.77 12.47
N THR A 93 -2.56 -39.78 11.20
CA THR A 93 -2.25 -41.01 10.48
C THR A 93 -1.16 -41.82 11.19
N LEU A 94 -0.07 -41.17 11.60
CA LEU A 94 1.02 -41.81 12.34
C LEU A 94 0.57 -42.35 13.70
N GLU A 95 -0.33 -41.67 14.40
CA GLU A 95 -0.88 -42.15 15.66
C GLU A 95 -1.73 -43.42 15.48
N VAL A 96 -2.54 -43.47 14.42
CA VAL A 96 -3.31 -44.66 14.04
C VAL A 96 -2.37 -45.83 13.71
N GLU A 97 -1.34 -45.59 12.88
CA GLU A 97 -0.36 -46.61 12.52
C GLU A 97 0.42 -47.13 13.74
N ARG A 98 0.86 -46.24 14.61
CA ARG A 98 1.53 -46.60 15.87
C ARG A 98 0.65 -47.49 16.74
N THR A 99 -0.64 -47.17 16.83
CA THR A 99 -1.61 -47.95 17.62
C THR A 99 -1.80 -49.34 17.02
N LYS A 100 -1.92 -49.45 15.69
CA LYS A 100 -1.99 -50.74 14.98
C LYS A 100 -0.74 -51.59 15.22
N LEU A 101 0.45 -50.99 15.10
CA LEU A 101 1.72 -51.69 15.34
C LEU A 101 1.82 -52.22 16.78
N ARG A 102 1.39 -51.42 17.77
CA ARG A 102 1.33 -51.87 19.16
C ARG A 102 0.41 -53.06 19.36
N GLN A 103 -0.77 -53.04 18.74
CA GLN A 103 -1.70 -54.17 18.82
C GLN A 103 -1.11 -55.43 18.18
N LEU A 104 -0.47 -55.31 17.00
CA LEU A 104 0.18 -56.43 16.34
C LEU A 104 1.30 -57.05 17.19
N LEU A 105 2.09 -56.23 17.90
CA LEU A 105 3.12 -56.72 18.81
C LEU A 105 2.51 -57.52 19.97
N ILE A 106 1.43 -57.04 20.57
CA ILE A 106 0.69 -57.75 21.63
C ILE A 106 0.18 -59.09 21.11
N ASP A 107 -0.44 -59.10 19.92
CA ASP A 107 -0.99 -60.32 19.33
C ASP A 107 0.11 -61.36 19.01
N LEU A 108 1.29 -60.92 18.56
CA LEU A 108 2.44 -61.78 18.33
C LEU A 108 2.99 -62.37 19.63
N GLU A 109 3.12 -61.56 20.69
CA GLU A 109 3.55 -62.03 22.01
C GLU A 109 2.57 -63.05 22.61
N GLN A 110 1.27 -62.87 22.40
CA GLN A 110 0.24 -63.82 22.86
C GLN A 110 0.29 -65.15 22.11
N ARG A 111 0.62 -65.15 20.80
CA ARG A 111 0.72 -66.37 19.99
C ARG A 111 2.02 -67.15 20.19
N GLY A 112 3.05 -66.50 20.71
CA GLY A 112 4.35 -67.12 21.02
C GLY A 112 4.44 -67.76 22.41
N ARG A 113 3.39 -67.62 23.24
CA ARG A 113 3.23 -68.30 24.54
C ARG A 113 2.35 -69.53 24.40
#